data_AF-A0A9D4Y5I5-F1
#
_entry.id   AF-A0A9D4Y5I5-F1
#
_cell.length_a   1.000
_cell.length_b   1.000
_cell.length_c   1.000
_cell.angle_alpha   90.00
_cell.angle_beta   90.00
_cell.angle_gamma   90.00
#
_symmetry.space_group_name_H-M   'P 1'
#
loop_
_entity.id
_entity.type
_entity.pdbx_description
1 polymer ?
#
loop_
_entity_poly.entity_id
_entity_poly.type
_entity_poly.pdbx_seq_one_letter_code
_entity_poly.pdbx_strand_id
1 'polypeptide(L)'
;IKFGVDARALMLKGVEELAEAVKVTMGPKGRNVVIEQSFGAPKVTKDGVTVAKSIEFKDKVKNIGASLVKQVANATNDVAGDGTTCATVLTRAIFAEGCKSVAAGMNAMDLRRGINMAVDAVVTSLKSRARMISTSE
;
A
#
# COMPACT_ATOMS: atom_id res chain seq x y z
N ILE A 1 -16.27 -17.17 -10.10
CA ILE A 1 -16.33 -16.63 -8.72
C ILE A 1 -15.28 -17.39 -7.90
N LYS A 2 -14.48 -16.72 -7.07
CA LYS A 2 -13.44 -17.36 -6.23
C LYS A 2 -13.72 -17.08 -4.76
N PHE A 3 -13.40 -18.04 -3.90
CA PHE A 3 -13.73 -17.99 -2.48
C PHE A 3 -12.52 -18.31 -1.59
N GLY A 4 -12.64 -17.99 -0.31
CA GLY A 4 -11.73 -18.46 0.74
C GLY A 4 -10.27 -18.07 0.50
N VAL A 5 -9.38 -19.05 0.68
CA VAL A 5 -7.92 -18.86 0.63
C VAL A 5 -7.44 -18.53 -0.78
N ASP A 6 -8.01 -19.15 -1.82
CA ASP A 6 -7.60 -18.94 -3.21
C ASP A 6 -7.85 -17.50 -3.67
N ALA A 7 -8.99 -16.92 -3.29
CA ALA A 7 -9.30 -15.53 -3.57
C ALA A 7 -8.29 -14.58 -2.89
N ARG A 8 -8.00 -14.83 -1.60
CA ARG A 8 -7.03 -14.02 -0.83
C ARG A 8 -5.61 -14.15 -1.38
N ALA A 9 -5.19 -15.34 -1.78
CA ALA A 9 -3.87 -15.57 -2.35
C ALA A 9 -3.67 -14.82 -3.68
N LEU A 10 -4.70 -14.77 -4.54
CA LEU A 10 -4.64 -14.01 -5.79
C LEU A 10 -4.65 -12.50 -5.56
N MET A 11 -5.43 -12.02 -4.61
CA MET A 11 -5.40 -10.62 -4.19
C MET A 11 -4.03 -10.24 -3.62
N LEU A 12 -3.45 -11.10 -2.77
CA LEU A 12 -2.14 -10.90 -2.17
C LEU A 12 -1.05 -10.75 -3.23
N LYS A 13 -1.07 -11.58 -4.28
CA LYS A 13 -0.14 -11.42 -5.42
C LYS A 13 -0.24 -10.03 -6.07
N GLY A 14 -1.46 -9.51 -6.22
CA GLY A 14 -1.67 -8.16 -6.78
C GLY A 14 -1.14 -7.05 -5.88
N VAL A 15 -1.35 -7.20 -4.56
CA VAL A 15 -0.82 -6.30 -3.52
C VAL A 15 0.72 -6.32 -3.53
N GLU A 16 1.32 -7.51 -3.57
CA GLU A 16 2.78 -7.69 -3.54
C GLU A 16 3.47 -7.10 -4.76
N GLU A 17 2.97 -7.39 -5.97
CA GLU A 17 3.59 -6.89 -7.20
C GLU A 17 3.48 -5.36 -7.30
N LEU A 18 2.34 -4.78 -6.92
CA LEU A 18 2.21 -3.32 -6.88
C LEU A 18 3.15 -2.71 -5.84
N ALA A 19 3.21 -3.31 -4.64
CA ALA A 19 4.05 -2.80 -3.56
C ALA A 19 5.55 -2.90 -3.89
N GLU A 20 6.02 -3.96 -4.55
CA GLU A 20 7.42 -4.07 -4.98
C GLU A 20 7.78 -3.01 -6.03
N ALA A 21 6.87 -2.72 -6.97
CA ALA A 21 7.08 -1.67 -7.96
C ALA A 21 7.12 -0.26 -7.35
N VAL A 22 6.33 0.00 -6.32
CA VAL A 22 6.29 1.31 -5.63
C VAL A 22 7.42 1.46 -4.61
N LYS A 23 7.82 0.38 -3.93
CA LYS A 23 8.87 0.39 -2.91
C LYS A 23 10.23 0.88 -3.44
N VAL A 24 10.56 0.59 -4.69
CA VAL A 24 11.87 0.99 -5.25
C VAL A 24 12.03 2.51 -5.35
N THR A 25 10.94 3.27 -5.34
CA THR A 25 10.97 4.73 -5.38
C THR A 25 11.04 5.36 -3.99
N MET A 26 11.06 4.57 -2.92
CA MET A 26 10.99 5.07 -1.55
C MET A 26 12.29 5.76 -1.10
N GLY A 27 12.13 6.94 -0.47
CA GLY A 27 13.21 7.65 0.22
C GLY A 27 14.16 8.44 -0.69
N PRO A 28 15.16 9.12 -0.12
CA PRO A 28 16.06 10.02 -0.87
C PRO A 28 16.94 9.29 -1.89
N LYS A 29 17.12 7.97 -1.72
CA LYS A 29 17.85 7.09 -2.65
C LYS A 29 16.92 6.25 -3.53
N GLY A 30 15.67 6.69 -3.70
CA GLY A 30 14.71 6.06 -4.61
C GLY A 30 15.26 5.92 -6.02
N ARG A 31 15.04 4.75 -6.61
CA ARG A 31 15.43 4.42 -7.98
C ARG A 31 14.36 4.86 -8.96
N ASN A 32 14.78 5.05 -10.21
CA ASN A 32 13.87 5.37 -11.30
C ASN A 32 13.04 4.14 -11.68
N VAL A 33 11.76 4.37 -11.92
CA VAL A 33 10.85 3.42 -12.56
C VAL A 33 10.56 3.93 -13.96
N VAL A 34 10.61 3.02 -14.93
CA VAL A 34 10.33 3.31 -16.34
C VAL A 34 8.94 2.77 -16.66
N ILE A 35 8.09 3.62 -17.20
CA ILE A 35 6.69 3.34 -17.52
C ILE A 35 6.52 3.50 -19.02
N GLU A 36 6.05 2.44 -19.67
CA GLU A 36 5.68 2.47 -21.09
C GLU A 36 4.49 3.42 -21.32
N GLN A 37 4.54 4.19 -22.42
CA GLN A 37 3.45 5.05 -22.86
C GLN A 37 2.99 4.61 -24.25
N SER A 38 1.70 4.72 -24.54
CA SER A 38 1.13 4.30 -25.84
C SER A 38 1.70 5.06 -27.04
N PHE A 39 2.26 6.26 -26.82
CA PHE A 39 2.90 7.09 -27.84
C PHE A 39 4.10 7.82 -27.23
N GLY A 40 5.19 7.95 -27.99
CA GLY A 40 6.37 8.70 -27.61
C GLY A 40 7.38 7.92 -26.76
N ALA A 41 8.24 8.66 -26.04
CA ALA A 41 9.28 8.09 -25.19
C ALA A 41 8.70 7.57 -23.86
N PRO A 42 9.32 6.55 -23.23
CA PRO A 42 8.85 6.03 -21.95
C PRO A 42 8.97 7.09 -20.85
N LYS A 43 8.00 7.09 -19.93
CA LYS A 43 8.01 8.00 -18.78
C LYS A 43 8.91 7.45 -17.69
N VAL A 44 9.93 8.20 -17.31
CA VAL A 44 10.82 7.86 -16.19
C VAL A 44 10.39 8.68 -14.97
N THR A 45 10.11 8.00 -13.84
CA THR A 45 9.64 8.67 -12.62
C THR A 45 10.22 8.04 -11.36
N LYS A 46 10.31 8.85 -10.30
CA LYS A 46 10.54 8.40 -8.91
C LYS A 46 9.32 8.64 -8.01
N ASP A 47 8.20 9.05 -8.59
CA ASP A 47 6.97 9.26 -7.85
C ASP A 47 6.18 7.94 -7.71
N GLY A 48 6.07 7.45 -6.48
CA GLY A 48 5.36 6.23 -6.15
C GLY A 48 3.85 6.29 -6.48
N VAL A 49 3.23 7.48 -6.45
CA VAL A 49 1.81 7.64 -6.80
C VAL A 49 1.60 7.43 -8.29
N THR A 50 2.47 8.04 -9.12
CA THR A 50 2.46 7.81 -10.57
C THR A 50 2.69 6.34 -10.89
N VAL A 51 3.65 5.68 -10.24
CA VAL A 51 3.92 4.25 -10.45
C VAL A 51 2.71 3.40 -10.08
N ALA A 52 2.12 3.62 -8.91
CA ALA A 52 0.94 2.88 -8.45
C ALA A 52 -0.24 3.03 -9.42
N LYS A 53 -0.49 4.23 -9.94
CA LYS A 53 -1.58 4.50 -10.89
C LYS A 53 -1.40 3.72 -12.19
N SER A 54 -0.18 3.62 -12.71
CA SER A 54 0.14 2.96 -13.98
C SER A 54 0.08 1.43 -13.97
N ILE A 55 0.01 0.78 -12.80
CA ILE A 55 0.01 -0.69 -12.70
C ILE A 55 -1.41 -1.23 -12.85
N GLU A 56 -1.70 -1.96 -13.91
CA GLU A 56 -2.98 -2.66 -14.08
C GLU A 56 -2.74 -4.12 -14.47
N PHE A 57 -3.48 -5.04 -13.83
CA PHE A 57 -3.33 -6.47 -14.07
C PHE A 57 -4.47 -7.02 -14.92
N LYS A 58 -4.13 -7.88 -15.89
CA LYS A 58 -5.12 -8.59 -16.72
C LYS A 58 -6.05 -9.50 -15.90
N ASP A 59 -5.52 -10.13 -14.85
CA ASP A 59 -6.33 -10.92 -13.92
C ASP A 59 -7.15 -9.99 -13.02
N LYS A 60 -8.48 -10.09 -13.11
CA LYS A 60 -9.40 -9.23 -12.36
C LYS A 60 -9.27 -9.36 -10.84
N VAL A 61 -9.08 -10.56 -10.31
CA VAL A 61 -8.97 -10.79 -8.85
C VAL A 61 -7.67 -10.21 -8.32
N LYS A 62 -6.59 -10.39 -9.08
CA LYS A 62 -5.30 -9.76 -8.79
C LYS A 62 -5.40 -8.23 -8.87
N ASN A 63 -6.07 -7.71 -9.89
CA ASN A 63 -6.26 -6.27 -10.08
C ASN A 63 -7.10 -5.64 -8.97
N ILE A 64 -8.07 -6.37 -8.40
CA ILE A 64 -8.80 -5.92 -7.21
C ILE A 64 -7.84 -5.72 -6.04
N GLY A 65 -6.94 -6.67 -5.77
CA GLY A 65 -5.93 -6.53 -4.71
C GLY A 65 -5.04 -5.30 -4.92
N ALA A 66 -4.54 -5.09 -6.13
CA ALA A 66 -3.75 -3.92 -6.50
C ALA A 66 -4.55 -2.62 -6.32
N SER A 67 -5.81 -2.60 -6.75
CA SER A 67 -6.69 -1.42 -6.69
C SER A 67 -6.97 -0.98 -5.25
N LEU A 68 -7.07 -1.92 -4.30
CA LEU A 68 -7.20 -1.60 -2.87
C LEU A 68 -5.98 -0.83 -2.37
N VAL A 69 -4.78 -1.24 -2.76
CA VAL A 69 -3.55 -0.53 -2.38
C VAL A 69 -3.46 0.85 -3.03
N LYS A 70 -3.88 0.98 -4.29
CA LYS A 70 -3.98 2.29 -4.95
C LYS A 70 -4.91 3.24 -4.20
N GLN A 71 -6.03 2.75 -3.69
CA GLN A 71 -6.96 3.56 -2.89
C GLN A 71 -6.30 4.05 -1.60
N VAL A 72 -5.55 3.19 -0.90
CA VAL A 72 -4.80 3.59 0.31
C VAL A 72 -3.75 4.65 -0.02
N ALA A 73 -3.01 4.48 -1.11
CA ALA A 73 -2.01 5.44 -1.56
C ALA A 73 -2.65 6.80 -1.89
N ASN A 74 -3.77 6.81 -2.63
CA ASN A 74 -4.49 8.03 -2.98
C ASN A 74 -5.06 8.73 -1.74
N ALA A 75 -5.72 8.01 -0.83
CA ALA A 75 -6.28 8.60 0.39
C ALA A 75 -5.20 9.26 1.27
N THR A 76 -4.01 8.66 1.33
CA THR A 76 -2.86 9.24 2.04
C THR A 76 -2.38 10.52 1.34
N ASN A 77 -2.31 10.49 0.01
CA ASN A 77 -1.92 11.65 -0.80
C ASN A 77 -2.87 12.84 -0.62
N ASP A 78 -4.18 12.58 -0.59
CA ASP A 78 -5.20 13.62 -0.55
C ASP A 78 -5.22 14.37 0.79
N VAL A 79 -4.86 13.69 1.89
CA VAL A 79 -4.84 14.28 3.24
C VAL A 79 -3.48 14.88 3.59
N ALA A 80 -2.39 14.18 3.29
CA ALA A 80 -1.06 14.53 3.76
C ALA A 80 -0.11 15.05 2.66
N GLY A 81 -0.41 14.81 1.38
CA GLY A 81 0.46 15.17 0.25
C GLY A 81 1.77 14.36 0.14
N ASP A 82 2.06 13.49 1.10
CA ASP A 82 3.23 12.62 1.16
C ASP A 82 2.91 11.33 1.94
N GLY A 83 3.81 10.36 1.97
CA GLY A 83 3.68 9.11 2.73
C GLY A 83 2.99 7.98 1.98
N THR A 84 2.61 8.20 0.72
CA THR A 84 1.88 7.24 -0.14
C THR A 84 2.64 5.92 -0.33
N THR A 85 3.96 6.02 -0.51
CA THR A 85 4.86 4.88 -0.65
C THR A 85 4.98 4.12 0.69
N CYS A 86 5.06 4.85 1.81
CA CYS A 86 5.11 4.26 3.14
C CYS A 86 3.80 3.50 3.46
N ALA A 87 2.65 4.12 3.20
CA ALA A 87 1.33 3.52 3.37
C ALA A 87 1.17 2.24 2.53
N THR A 88 1.68 2.25 1.30
CA THR A 88 1.69 1.08 0.40
C THR A 88 2.49 -0.08 0.98
N VAL A 89 3.71 0.19 1.48
CA VAL A 89 4.59 -0.82 2.07
C VAL A 89 3.99 -1.41 3.35
N LEU A 90 3.44 -0.56 4.22
CA LEU A 90 2.75 -0.99 5.45
C LEU A 90 1.51 -1.84 5.15
N THR A 91 0.70 -1.42 4.17
CA THR A 91 -0.49 -2.17 3.74
C THR A 91 -0.12 -3.57 3.28
N ARG A 92 0.92 -3.70 2.44
CA ARG A 92 1.43 -5.01 2.00
C ARG A 92 1.85 -5.86 3.19
N ALA A 93 2.64 -5.32 4.11
CA ALA A 93 3.16 -6.07 5.26
C ALA A 93 2.03 -6.60 6.16
N ILE A 94 1.07 -5.73 6.51
CA ILE A 94 -0.09 -6.09 7.34
C ILE A 94 -0.97 -7.11 6.63
N PHE A 95 -1.26 -6.90 5.34
CA PHE A 95 -2.13 -7.79 4.57
C PHE A 95 -1.52 -9.17 4.37
N ALA A 96 -0.22 -9.25 4.08
CA ALA A 96 0.49 -10.53 3.93
C ALA A 96 0.43 -11.34 5.22
N GLU A 97 0.73 -10.73 6.37
CA GLU A 97 0.73 -11.43 7.65
C GLU A 97 -0.69 -11.77 8.13
N GLY A 98 -1.66 -10.90 7.84
CA GLY A 98 -3.08 -11.18 8.07
C GLY A 98 -3.58 -12.38 7.24
N CYS A 99 -3.18 -12.49 5.97
CA CYS A 99 -3.52 -13.63 5.13
C CYS A 99 -2.96 -14.95 5.67
N LYS A 100 -1.70 -14.96 6.12
CA LYS A 100 -1.09 -16.14 6.77
C LYS A 100 -1.83 -16.52 8.05
N SER A 101 -2.15 -15.53 8.87
CA SER A 101 -2.85 -15.73 10.14
C SER A 101 -4.24 -16.34 9.96
N VAL A 102 -5.01 -15.83 8.99
CA VAL A 102 -6.32 -16.38 8.65
C VAL A 102 -6.20 -17.78 8.04
N ALA A 103 -5.17 -18.05 7.24
CA ALA A 103 -4.91 -19.39 6.71
C ALA A 103 -4.57 -20.40 7.82
N ALA A 104 -3.96 -19.96 8.92
CA ALA A 104 -3.71 -20.76 10.11
C ALA A 104 -4.96 -20.97 11.00
N GLY A 105 -6.14 -20.50 10.56
CA GLY A 105 -7.41 -20.71 11.26
C GLY A 105 -7.80 -19.60 12.24
N MET A 106 -7.06 -18.49 12.31
CA MET A 106 -7.46 -17.34 13.12
C MET A 106 -8.68 -16.61 12.55
N ASN A 107 -9.51 -16.06 13.43
CA ASN A 107 -10.66 -15.26 13.04
C ASN A 107 -10.22 -13.90 12.48
N ALA A 108 -10.65 -13.58 11.27
CA ALA A 108 -10.31 -12.33 10.59
C ALA A 108 -10.83 -11.07 11.31
N MET A 109 -11.96 -11.16 12.02
CA MET A 109 -12.52 -10.04 12.76
C MET A 109 -11.72 -9.73 14.02
N ASP A 110 -11.22 -10.77 14.70
CA ASP A 110 -10.36 -10.61 15.88
C ASP A 110 -9.00 -10.04 15.48
N LEU A 111 -8.42 -10.52 14.37
CA LEU A 111 -7.22 -9.92 13.79
C LEU A 111 -7.41 -8.44 13.48
N ARG A 112 -8.52 -8.07 12.82
CA ARG A 112 -8.83 -6.67 12.52
C ARG A 112 -8.94 -5.84 13.79
N ARG A 113 -9.61 -6.37 14.83
CA ARG A 113 -9.74 -5.69 16.12
C ARG A 113 -8.38 -5.46 16.77
N GLY A 114 -7.52 -6.48 16.81
CA GLY A 114 -6.16 -6.38 17.34
C GLY A 114 -5.30 -5.36 16.58
N ILE A 115 -5.38 -5.36 15.24
CA ILE A 115 -4.68 -4.39 14.40
C ILE A 115 -5.14 -2.96 14.73
N ASN A 116 -6.45 -2.72 14.82
CA ASN A 116 -6.97 -1.38 15.14
C ASN A 116 -6.51 -0.89 16.51
N MET A 117 -6.55 -1.75 17.53
CA MET A 117 -6.05 -1.41 18.87
C MET A 117 -4.55 -1.05 18.86
N ALA A 118 -3.74 -1.79 18.10
CA ALA A 118 -2.32 -1.50 17.96
C ALA A 118 -2.08 -0.18 17.21
N VAL A 119 -2.85 0.09 16.15
CA VAL A 119 -2.79 1.35 15.40
C VAL A 119 -3.13 2.53 16.29
N ASP A 120 -4.20 2.45 17.09
CA ASP A 120 -4.61 3.52 18.01
C ASP A 120 -3.52 3.84 19.04
N ALA A 121 -2.89 2.80 19.60
CA ALA A 121 -1.78 2.96 20.54
C ALA A 121 -0.55 3.61 19.88
N VAL A 122 -0.19 3.19 18.66
CA VAL A 122 0.92 3.76 17.89
C VAL A 122 0.65 5.22 17.54
N VAL A 123 -0.55 5.54 17.05
CA VAL A 123 -0.94 6.92 16.71
C VAL A 123 -0.89 7.81 17.94
N THR A 124 -1.36 7.32 19.10
CA THR A 124 -1.29 8.05 20.37
C THR A 124 0.16 8.33 20.77
N SER A 125 1.04 7.33 20.67
CA SER A 125 2.46 7.51 20.95
C SER A 125 3.18 8.41 19.94
N LEU A 126 2.75 8.45 18.67
CA LEU A 126 3.33 9.36 17.68
C LEU A 126 2.93 10.81 17.96
N LYS A 127 1.65 11.04 18.29
CA LYS A 127 1.15 12.37 18.68
C LYS A 127 1.86 12.91 19.91
N SER A 128 2.15 12.08 20.92
CA SER A 128 2.85 12.53 22.13
C SER A 128 4.31 12.91 21.90
N ARG A 129 4.91 12.45 20.79
CA ARG A 129 6.29 12.77 20.38
C ARG A 129 6.35 13.88 19.33
N ALA A 130 5.20 14.29 18.79
CA ALA A 130 5.13 15.33 17.78
C ALA A 130 5.48 16.69 18.41
N ARG A 131 6.30 17.47 17.69
CA ARG A 131 6.57 18.86 18.05
C ARG A 131 5.62 19.75 17.28
N MET A 132 4.81 20.51 18.01
CA MET A 132 3.93 21.52 17.41
C MET A 132 4.79 22.62 16.80
N ILE A 133 4.60 22.87 15.51
CA ILE A 133 5.20 24.00 14.82
C ILE A 133 4.15 25.11 14.77
N SER A 134 4.48 26.26 15.35
CA SER A 134 3.61 27.44 15.39
C SER A 134 4.10 28.59 14.50
N THR A 135 5.10 28.33 13.64
CA THR A 135 5.64 29.31 12.70
C THR A 135 4.81 29.35 11.42
N SER A 136 4.62 30.55 10.89
CA SER A 136 3.71 30.85 9.76
C SER A 136 4.37 30.75 8.37
N GLU A 137 5.42 29.95 8.21
CA GLU A 137 6.09 29.69 6.93
C GLU A 137 5.91 28.24 6.50
#